data_AF-A0A812RJJ3-F1
#
_entry.id   AF-A0A812RJJ3-F1
#
_cell.length_a   1.000
_cell.length_b   1.000
_cell.length_c   1.000
_cell.angle_alpha   90.00
_cell.angle_beta   90.00
_cell.angle_gamma   90.00
#
_symmetry.space_group_name_H-M   'P 1'
#
loop_
_entity.id
_entity.type
_entity.pdbx_description
1 polymer ?
#
loop_
_entity_poly.entity_id
_entity_poly.type
_entity_poly.pdbx_seq_one_letter_code
_entity_poly.pdbx_strand_id
1 'polypeptide(L)'
;AGVYCTPMIDVAQHYSKPTLLRGRSVQIVLQLRVRPSAINPVTNPSAHEFERKYWVINNPDDIRAYGVLIRELPLRDYILPEVIVFGRDNPGIRDKLDQLEEEIREQEKELAK
;
A
#
# COMPACT_ATOMS: atom_id res chain seq x y z
N ALA A 1 16.35 3.32 8.62
CA ALA A 1 14.95 2.86 8.62
C ALA A 1 14.04 4.04 8.93
N GLY A 2 12.78 4.04 8.47
CA GLY A 2 11.82 5.11 8.70
C GLY A 2 10.43 4.71 8.24
N VAL A 3 9.41 5.51 8.59
CA VAL A 3 8.02 5.29 8.17
C VAL A 3 7.74 6.12 6.92
N TYR A 4 7.40 5.45 5.83
CA TYR A 4 7.01 6.08 4.58
C TYR A 4 5.55 6.51 4.64
N CYS A 5 5.28 7.76 4.31
CA CYS A 5 3.97 8.39 4.43
C CYS A 5 3.69 9.24 3.19
N THR A 6 2.42 9.46 2.88
CA THR A 6 1.98 10.33 1.79
C THR A 6 0.70 11.05 2.20
N PRO A 7 0.49 12.30 1.74
CA PRO A 7 -0.79 12.98 1.94
C PRO A 7 -1.85 12.47 0.95
N MET A 8 -1.47 11.65 -0.03
CA MET A 8 -2.35 11.16 -1.09
C MET A 8 -2.86 9.76 -0.75
N ILE A 9 -4.16 9.64 -0.46
CA ILE A 9 -4.79 8.33 -0.21
C ILE A 9 -4.62 7.38 -1.40
N ASP A 10 -4.64 7.94 -2.61
CA ASP A 10 -4.49 7.17 -3.85
C ASP A 10 -3.14 6.47 -3.96
N VAL A 11 -2.11 6.98 -3.27
CA VAL A 11 -0.78 6.37 -3.19
C VAL A 11 -0.72 5.40 -2.01
N ALA A 12 -1.18 5.81 -0.82
CA ALA A 12 -1.11 5.00 0.40
C ALA A 12 -1.86 3.67 0.28
N GLN A 13 -3.02 3.66 -0.40
CA GLN A 13 -3.84 2.46 -0.55
C GLN A 13 -3.11 1.31 -1.27
N HIS A 14 -2.18 1.59 -2.18
CA HIS A 14 -1.45 0.54 -2.91
C HIS A 14 -0.47 -0.23 -2.04
N TYR A 15 -0.10 0.31 -0.87
CA TYR A 15 0.75 -0.39 0.09
C TYR A 15 -0.07 -1.14 1.16
N SER A 16 -1.40 -1.12 1.05
CA SER A 16 -2.32 -1.86 1.92
C SER A 16 -2.99 -2.97 1.13
N LYS A 17 -2.46 -4.18 1.19
CA LYS A 17 -3.12 -5.34 0.57
C LYS A 17 -4.36 -5.73 1.39
N PRO A 18 -5.54 -5.90 0.79
CA PRO A 18 -6.72 -6.38 1.50
C PRO A 18 -6.47 -7.73 2.15
N THR A 19 -7.05 -7.95 3.33
CA THR A 19 -6.93 -9.22 4.06
C THR A 19 -8.33 -9.76 4.38
N LEU A 20 -8.49 -11.08 4.36
CA LEU A 20 -9.74 -11.72 4.78
C LEU A 20 -9.91 -11.61 6.30
N LEU A 21 -11.01 -11.00 6.73
CA LEU A 21 -11.40 -10.90 8.13
C LEU A 21 -12.88 -11.21 8.28
N ARG A 22 -13.20 -12.33 8.95
CA ARG A 22 -14.58 -12.76 9.24
C ARG A 22 -15.48 -12.77 7.98
N GLY A 23 -14.97 -13.36 6.89
CA GLY A 23 -15.69 -13.46 5.62
C GLY A 23 -15.78 -12.17 4.81
N ARG A 24 -15.01 -11.13 5.17
CA ARG A 24 -14.93 -9.86 4.43
C ARG A 24 -13.50 -9.55 4.05
N SER A 25 -13.26 -9.20 2.79
CA SER A 25 -11.95 -8.72 2.35
C SER A 25 -11.85 -7.23 2.68
N VAL A 26 -10.97 -6.89 3.62
CA VAL A 26 -10.87 -5.53 4.18
C VAL A 26 -9.51 -4.93 3.91
N GLN A 27 -9.50 -3.69 3.42
CA GLN A 27 -8.30 -2.88 3.26
C GLN A 27 -8.24 -1.81 4.35
N ILE A 28 -7.06 -1.63 4.94
CA ILE A 28 -6.84 -0.73 6.08
C ILE A 28 -5.70 0.24 5.77
N VAL A 29 -5.97 1.54 5.82
CA VAL A 29 -4.94 2.59 5.67
C VAL A 29 -4.88 3.42 6.94
N LEU A 30 -3.69 3.56 7.53
CA LEU A 30 -3.49 4.37 8.72
C LEU A 30 -3.40 5.85 8.37
N GLN A 31 -4.13 6.68 9.11
CA GLN A 31 -3.96 8.12 9.08
C GLN A 31 -2.95 8.52 10.16
N LEU A 32 -1.91 9.24 9.76
CA LEU A 32 -0.77 9.59 10.61
C LEU A 32 -0.70 11.12 10.81
N ARG A 33 -0.42 11.55 12.05
CA ARG A 33 -0.02 12.93 12.36
C ARG A 33 1.50 12.94 12.40
N VAL A 34 2.10 13.83 11.63
CA VAL A 34 3.55 14.00 11.55
C VAL A 34 3.95 15.39 12.03
N ARG A 35 5.11 15.52 12.66
CA ARG A 35 5.70 16.83 12.92
C ARG A 35 6.18 17.43 11.59
N PRO A 36 5.69 18.61 11.16
CA PRO A 36 6.03 19.15 9.84
C PRO A 36 7.54 19.33 9.60
N SER A 37 8.29 19.73 10.62
CA SER A 37 9.75 19.92 10.54
C SER A 37 10.55 18.63 10.39
N ALA A 38 9.92 17.47 10.59
CA ALA A 38 10.56 16.15 10.47
C ALA A 38 10.30 15.48 9.11
N ILE A 39 9.53 16.11 8.22
CA ILE A 39 9.23 15.59 6.89
C ILE A 39 10.52 15.59 6.05
N ASN A 40 10.91 14.41 5.57
CA ASN A 40 12.04 14.24 4.67
C ASN A 40 11.55 13.74 3.29
N PRO A 41 11.43 14.63 2.29
CA PRO A 41 10.99 14.24 0.95
C PRO A 41 11.98 13.32 0.25
N VAL A 42 11.50 12.46 -0.66
CA VAL A 42 12.38 11.67 -1.53
C VAL A 42 13.00 12.61 -2.58
N THR A 43 14.27 12.96 -2.40
CA THR A 43 15.01 13.88 -3.30
C THR A 43 15.89 13.19 -4.33
N ASN A 44 15.94 11.85 -4.32
CA ASN A 44 16.79 11.09 -5.24
C ASN A 44 16.40 11.40 -6.72
N PRO A 45 17.34 11.88 -7.56
CA PRO A 45 17.09 12.13 -8.98
C PRO A 45 16.59 10.91 -9.75
N SER A 46 16.99 9.70 -9.36
CA SER A 46 16.56 8.45 -10.00
C SER A 46 15.23 7.91 -9.47
N ALA A 47 14.59 8.58 -8.51
CA ALA A 47 13.29 8.14 -7.98
C ALA A 47 12.20 8.29 -9.03
N HIS A 48 11.35 7.26 -9.15
CA HIS A 48 10.21 7.27 -10.05
C HIS A 48 9.20 8.36 -9.64
N GLU A 49 8.37 8.85 -10.57
CA GLU A 49 7.37 9.89 -10.28
C GLU A 49 6.46 9.49 -9.11
N PHE A 50 6.11 8.22 -9.04
CA PHE A 50 5.32 7.66 -7.95
C PHE A 50 6.04 7.76 -6.59
N GLU A 51 7.35 7.53 -6.56
CA GLU A 51 8.14 7.58 -5.32
C GLU A 51 8.30 9.00 -4.78
N ARG A 52 8.21 10.00 -5.67
CA ARG A 52 8.22 11.41 -5.29
C ARG A 52 6.92 11.86 -4.61
N LYS A 53 5.89 11.01 -4.58
CA LYS A 53 4.59 11.29 -3.94
C LYS A 53 4.56 10.91 -2.45
N TYR A 54 5.63 10.36 -1.91
CA TYR A 54 5.77 10.07 -0.48
C TYR A 54 7.03 10.68 0.14
N TRP A 55 7.04 10.76 1.46
CA TRP A 55 8.16 11.20 2.30
C TRP A 55 8.45 10.16 3.38
N VAL A 56 9.60 10.29 4.05
CA VAL A 56 9.97 9.43 5.16
C VAL A 56 10.04 10.23 6.46
N ILE A 57 9.54 9.64 7.55
CA ILE A 57 9.78 10.11 8.92
C ILE A 57 10.73 9.11 9.59
N ASN A 58 11.91 9.58 10.00
CA ASN A 58 12.93 8.71 10.58
C ASN A 58 12.85 8.59 12.10
N ASN A 59 12.37 9.63 12.78
CA ASN A 59 12.23 9.65 14.23
C ASN A 59 10.81 9.20 14.64
N PRO A 60 10.65 8.13 15.43
CA PRO A 60 9.33 7.67 15.87
C PRO A 60 8.55 8.69 16.70
N ASP A 61 9.23 9.59 17.43
CA ASP A 61 8.55 10.63 18.24
C ASP A 61 7.87 11.71 17.38
N ASP A 62 8.23 11.78 16.10
CA ASP A 62 7.70 12.74 15.13
C ASP A 62 6.51 12.21 14.34
N ILE A 63 6.02 11.01 14.67
CA ILE A 63 4.89 10.38 14.00
C ILE A 63 3.98 9.63 14.97
N ARG A 64 2.67 9.74 14.76
CA ARG A 64 1.69 8.92 15.48
C ARG A 64 0.49 8.60 14.62
N ALA A 65 -0.05 7.40 14.76
CA ALA A 65 -1.37 7.09 14.22
C ALA A 65 -2.44 7.92 14.95
N TYR A 66 -3.42 8.42 14.21
CA TYR A 66 -4.55 9.15 14.78
C TYR A 66 -5.90 8.73 14.21
N GLY A 67 -5.91 7.94 13.15
CA GLY A 67 -7.12 7.47 12.50
C GLY A 67 -6.85 6.22 11.66
N VAL A 68 -7.92 5.54 11.29
CA VAL A 68 -7.88 4.34 10.45
C VAL A 68 -8.98 4.49 9.41
N LEU A 69 -8.60 4.38 8.14
CA LEU A 69 -9.54 4.28 7.03
C LEU A 69 -9.72 2.80 6.71
N ILE A 70 -10.96 2.34 6.75
CA ILE A 70 -11.33 0.96 6.50
C ILE A 70 -12.32 0.94 5.35
N ARG A 71 -12.07 0.10 4.35
CA ARG A 71 -13.05 -0.22 3.31
C ARG A 71 -13.07 -1.71 3.04
N GLU A 72 -14.20 -2.20 2.58
CA GLU A 72 -14.26 -3.51 1.93
C GLU A 72 -13.67 -3.38 0.54
N LEU A 73 -12.73 -4.27 0.20
CA LEU A 73 -12.11 -4.36 -1.11
C LEU A 73 -11.79 -5.83 -1.37
N PRO A 74 -12.48 -6.50 -2.31
CA PRO A 74 -12.11 -7.83 -2.76
C PRO A 74 -10.65 -7.87 -3.21
N LEU A 75 -9.90 -8.93 -2.87
CA LEU A 75 -8.49 -9.03 -3.25
C LEU A 75 -8.29 -9.02 -4.78
N ARG A 76 -9.26 -9.52 -5.55
CA ARG A 76 -9.25 -9.45 -7.01
C ARG A 76 -9.28 -8.03 -7.59
N ASP A 77 -9.77 -7.07 -6.82
CA ASP A 77 -9.85 -5.65 -7.21
C ASP A 77 -8.61 -4.86 -6.72
N TYR A 78 -7.69 -5.51 -5.99
CA TYR A 78 -6.46 -4.91 -5.51
C TYR A 78 -5.42 -4.78 -6.63
N ILE A 79 -4.81 -3.61 -6.74
CA ILE A 79 -3.76 -3.32 -7.70
C ILE A 79 -2.43 -3.19 -6.96
N LEU A 80 -1.46 -4.05 -7.31
CA LEU A 80 -0.11 -4.03 -6.77
C LEU A 80 0.58 -2.68 -7.01
N PRO A 81 1.37 -2.17 -6.05
CA PRO A 81 2.12 -0.93 -6.22
C PRO A 81 3.10 -1.04 -7.39
N GLU A 82 3.68 -2.21 -7.62
CA GLU A 82 4.60 -2.46 -8.74
C GLU A 82 3.92 -2.30 -10.10
N VAL A 83 2.63 -2.60 -10.22
CA VAL A 83 1.87 -2.38 -11.47
C VAL A 83 1.74 -0.88 -11.75
N ILE A 84 1.57 -0.06 -10.70
CA ILE A 84 1.50 1.40 -10.83
C ILE A 84 2.86 2.01 -11.15
N VAL A 85 3.93 1.48 -10.56
CA VAL A 85 5.30 2.01 -10.73
C VAL A 85 5.91 1.56 -12.06
N PHE A 86 5.80 0.28 -12.39
CA PHE A 86 6.53 -0.32 -13.51
C PHE A 86 5.66 -0.67 -14.72
N GLY A 87 4.34 -0.62 -14.57
CA GLY A 87 3.38 -1.06 -15.59
C GLY A 87 3.10 -2.56 -15.51
N ARG A 88 1.91 -2.96 -15.98
CA ARG A 88 1.44 -4.36 -15.94
C ARG A 88 2.31 -5.32 -16.77
N ASP A 89 2.92 -4.80 -17.83
CA ASP A 89 3.71 -5.61 -18.77
C ASP A 89 5.16 -5.79 -18.33
N ASN A 90 5.56 -5.23 -17.18
CA ASN A 90 6.93 -5.37 -16.70
C ASN A 90 7.25 -6.84 -16.36
N PRO A 91 8.31 -7.43 -16.95
CA PRO A 91 8.64 -8.84 -16.70
C PRO A 91 8.99 -9.11 -15.24
N GLY A 92 9.49 -8.12 -14.50
CA GLY A 92 9.84 -8.24 -13.08
C GLY A 92 8.66 -8.29 -12.11
N ILE A 93 7.41 -8.20 -12.61
CA ILE A 93 6.21 -8.27 -11.75
C ILE A 93 5.36 -9.52 -11.99
N ARG A 94 5.71 -10.37 -12.97
CA ARG A 94 4.92 -11.56 -13.32
C ARG A 94 4.73 -12.51 -12.14
N ASP A 95 5.83 -12.87 -11.48
CA ASP A 95 5.79 -13.76 -10.32
C ASP A 95 4.88 -13.22 -9.20
N LYS A 96 4.83 -11.89 -9.00
CA LYS A 96 3.95 -11.27 -8.00
C LYS A 96 2.48 -11.30 -8.42
N LEU A 97 2.21 -11.17 -9.71
CA LEU A 97 0.85 -11.30 -10.25
C LEU A 97 0.36 -12.74 -10.13
N ASP A 98 1.19 -13.71 -10.46
CA ASP A 98 0.86 -15.13 -10.34
C ASP A 98 0.56 -15.50 -8.88
N GLN A 99 1.39 -15.04 -7.93
CA GLN A 99 1.13 -15.20 -6.49
C GLN A 99 -0.18 -14.55 -6.06
N LEU A 100 -0.47 -13.33 -6.54
CA LEU A 100 -1.72 -12.66 -6.22
C LEU A 100 -2.94 -13.43 -6.76
N GLU A 101 -2.85 -13.98 -7.98
CA GLU A 101 -3.91 -14.80 -8.56
C GLU A 101 -4.16 -16.08 -7.77
N GLU A 102 -3.11 -16.74 -7.28
CA GLU A 102 -3.23 -17.91 -6.41
C GLU A 102 -3.95 -17.55 -5.09
N GLU A 103 -3.53 -16.46 -4.44
CA GLU A 103 -4.17 -15.98 -3.20
C GLU A 103 -5.65 -15.61 -3.41
N ILE A 104 -5.98 -14.98 -4.53
CA ILE A 104 -7.38 -14.68 -4.89
C ILE A 104 -8.20 -15.96 -4.94
N ARG A 105 -7.69 -17.00 -5.62
CA ARG A 105 -8.38 -18.30 -5.73
C ARG A 105 -8.57 -18.97 -4.38
N GLU A 106 -7.58 -18.88 -3.49
CA GLU A 106 -7.68 -19.43 -2.13
C GLU A 106 -8.72 -18.68 -1.29
N GLN A 107 -8.70 -17.35 -1.34
CA GLN A 107 -9.64 -16.52 -0.60
C GLN A 107 -11.09 -16.73 -1.08
N GLU A 108 -11.32 -16.86 -2.39
CA GLU A 108 -12.63 -17.17 -2.96
C GLU A 108 -13.13 -18.57 -2.54
N LYS A 109 -12.23 -19.56 -2.47
CA LYS A 109 -12.58 -20.89 -1.92
C LYS A 109 -12.93 -20.84 -0.44
N GLU A 110 -12.28 -19.98 0.35
CA GLU A 110 -12.60 -19.79 1.76
C GLU A 110 -13.98 -19.13 1.95
N LEU A 111 -14.29 -18.13 1.13
CA LEU A 111 -15.58 -17.44 1.15
C LEU A 111 -16.77 -18.31 0.70
N ALA A 112 -16.51 -19.38 -0.04
CA ALA A 112 -17.52 -20.31 -0.52
C ALA A 112 -17.88 -21.44 0.48
N LYS A 113 -17.21 -21.52 1.64
CA LYS A 113 -17.46 -22.50 2.70
C LYS A 113 -18.43 -21.95 3.75
#